data_AF-A0A6P6MYX4-F1
#
_entry.id   AF-A0A6P6MYX4-F1
#
_cell.length_a   1.000
_cell.length_b   1.000
_cell.length_c   1.000
_cell.angle_alpha   90.00
_cell.angle_beta   90.00
_cell.angle_gamma   90.00
#
_symmetry.space_group_name_H-M   'P 1'
#
loop_
_entity.id
_entity.type
_entity.pdbx_description
1 polymer ?
#
loop_
_entity_poly.entity_id
_entity_poly.type
_entity_poly.pdbx_seq_one_letter_code
_entity_poly.pdbx_strand_id
1 'polypeptide(L)'
;MLCKYKDKMHLCMLMVLLLQLLFRTAAQSCAKSCGQKINTCSCHSTCESLRDCCADYKHFCLDIEPHSGSLLGGTDFKILNATFEQNINLTCRFNSEILTEGYVDESGVGHCITPLLYESGWISFEVSTDGVSFDRSGRWLS
;
A
#
# COMPACT_ATOMS: atom_id res chain seq x y z
N MET A 1 16.95 -51.01 -19.94
CA MET A 1 17.23 -49.55 -19.97
C MET A 1 16.13 -48.67 -19.34
N LEU A 2 14.92 -49.18 -19.05
CA LEU A 2 13.81 -48.37 -18.49
C LEU A 2 13.89 -48.07 -16.97
N CYS A 3 14.67 -48.83 -16.18
CA CYS A 3 14.79 -48.55 -14.72
C CYS A 3 15.64 -47.29 -14.41
N LYS A 4 16.68 -46.99 -15.18
CA LYS A 4 17.47 -45.75 -14.97
C LYS A 4 16.72 -44.46 -15.35
N TYR A 5 15.67 -44.57 -16.16
CA TYR A 5 14.82 -43.44 -16.55
C TYR A 5 13.76 -43.12 -15.49
N LYS A 6 13.25 -44.14 -14.79
CA LYS A 6 12.21 -44.04 -13.75
C LYS A 6 12.71 -43.31 -12.48
N ASP A 7 13.95 -43.55 -12.07
CA ASP A 7 14.56 -42.84 -10.94
C ASP A 7 14.87 -41.37 -11.26
N LYS A 8 15.31 -41.09 -12.50
CA LYS A 8 15.59 -39.73 -12.97
C LYS A 8 14.31 -38.89 -13.12
N MET A 9 13.19 -39.53 -13.50
CA MET A 9 11.86 -38.91 -13.52
C MET A 9 11.31 -38.62 -12.12
N HIS A 10 11.51 -39.52 -11.15
CA HIS A 10 11.11 -39.27 -9.76
C HIS A 10 11.88 -38.12 -9.12
N LEU A 11 13.18 -38.00 -9.40
CA LEU A 11 14.01 -36.92 -8.89
C LEU A 11 13.60 -35.56 -9.50
N CYS A 12 13.27 -35.50 -10.80
CA CYS A 12 12.71 -34.30 -11.43
C CYS A 12 11.34 -33.92 -10.86
N MET A 13 10.45 -34.89 -10.62
CA MET A 13 9.13 -34.65 -10.01
C MET A 13 9.27 -34.08 -8.59
N LEU A 14 10.19 -34.60 -7.78
CA LEU A 14 10.50 -34.08 -6.44
C LEU A 14 11.05 -32.65 -6.50
N MET A 15 11.97 -32.36 -7.44
CA MET A 15 12.50 -31.01 -7.63
C MET A 15 11.43 -30.02 -8.08
N VAL A 16 10.51 -30.43 -8.97
CA VAL A 16 9.36 -29.61 -9.40
C VAL A 16 8.36 -29.43 -8.26
N LEU A 17 8.08 -30.46 -7.45
CA LEU A 17 7.24 -30.33 -6.26
C LEU A 17 7.85 -29.39 -5.22
N LEU A 18 9.17 -29.49 -4.95
CA LEU A 18 9.89 -28.55 -4.10
C LEU A 18 9.86 -27.13 -4.67
N LEU A 19 10.03 -26.97 -5.99
CA LEU A 19 9.89 -25.66 -6.64
C LEU A 19 8.46 -25.11 -6.48
N GLN A 20 7.43 -25.93 -6.70
CA GLN A 20 6.02 -25.57 -6.52
C GLN A 20 5.67 -25.24 -5.07
N LEU A 21 6.34 -25.87 -4.09
CA LEU A 21 6.24 -25.53 -2.66
C LEU A 21 6.94 -24.20 -2.34
N LEU A 22 8.03 -23.87 -3.02
CA LEU A 22 8.72 -22.58 -2.92
C LEU A 22 7.96 -21.43 -3.62
N PHE A 23 7.15 -21.74 -4.64
CA PHE A 23 6.40 -20.76 -5.44
C PHE A 23 4.98 -20.46 -4.94
N ARG A 24 4.52 -21.10 -3.85
CA ARG A 24 3.16 -20.90 -3.30
C ARG A 24 3.12 -19.98 -2.09
N THR A 25 3.71 -18.80 -2.22
CA THR A 25 3.14 -17.61 -1.63
C THR A 25 2.96 -16.61 -2.76
N ALA A 26 1.76 -16.57 -3.36
CA ALA A 26 1.30 -15.27 -3.84
C ALA A 26 1.35 -14.40 -2.58
N ALA A 27 2.36 -13.55 -2.46
CA ALA A 27 2.53 -12.68 -1.31
C ALA A 27 1.19 -11.93 -1.16
N GLN A 28 0.47 -12.22 -0.10
CA GLN A 28 -0.81 -11.57 0.19
C GLN A 28 -0.44 -10.14 0.57
N SER A 29 -0.48 -9.24 -0.41
CA SER A 29 0.06 -7.90 -0.29
C SER A 29 -1.01 -6.85 -0.41
N CYS A 30 -0.94 -5.82 0.44
CA CYS A 30 -1.84 -4.69 0.38
C CYS A 30 -1.48 -3.65 -0.69
N ALA A 31 -0.40 -3.84 -1.45
CA ALA A 31 -0.05 -2.99 -2.58
C ALA A 31 -1.26 -2.84 -3.53
N LYS A 32 -1.75 -1.61 -3.68
CA LYS A 32 -2.94 -1.28 -4.50
C LYS A 32 -4.22 -2.06 -4.13
N SER A 33 -4.29 -2.61 -2.91
CA SER A 33 -5.38 -3.48 -2.46
C SER A 33 -5.98 -3.02 -1.13
N CYS A 34 -5.74 -1.76 -0.74
CA CYS A 34 -6.34 -1.17 0.47
C CYS A 34 -7.87 -1.22 0.40
N GLY A 35 -8.51 -1.61 1.51
CA GLY A 35 -9.94 -1.87 1.59
C GLY A 35 -10.37 -3.30 1.26
N GLN A 36 -9.48 -4.17 0.75
CA GLN A 36 -9.84 -5.52 0.31
C GLN A 36 -9.53 -6.60 1.36
N LYS A 37 -10.26 -7.73 1.33
CA LYS A 37 -9.90 -8.96 2.07
C LYS A 37 -9.10 -9.87 1.14
N ILE A 38 -7.90 -10.29 1.56
CA ILE A 38 -6.99 -11.10 0.75
C ILE A 38 -6.77 -12.46 1.41
N ASN A 39 -7.52 -13.47 0.94
CA ASN A 39 -7.42 -14.85 1.40
C ASN A 39 -7.47 -14.95 2.95
N THR A 40 -6.32 -15.14 3.60
CA THR A 40 -6.21 -15.29 5.05
C THR A 40 -6.07 -13.97 5.82
N CYS A 41 -5.70 -12.86 5.17
CA CYS A 41 -5.50 -11.56 5.80
C CYS A 41 -6.39 -10.47 5.18
N SER A 42 -6.40 -9.27 5.76
CA SER A 42 -7.23 -8.13 5.34
C SER A 42 -6.38 -6.87 5.17
N CYS A 43 -6.70 -6.09 4.14
CA CYS A 43 -6.18 -4.74 3.88
C CYS A 43 -7.24 -3.66 4.14
N HIS A 44 -8.39 -4.03 4.70
CA HIS A 44 -9.42 -3.09 5.14
C HIS A 44 -9.07 -2.52 6.52
N SER A 45 -9.41 -1.26 6.80
CA SER A 45 -9.05 -0.59 8.06
C SER A 45 -9.59 -1.28 9.32
N THR A 46 -10.68 -2.04 9.20
CA THR A 46 -11.22 -2.85 10.31
C THR A 46 -10.31 -4.02 10.69
N CYS A 47 -9.28 -4.34 9.92
CA CYS A 47 -8.38 -5.47 10.19
C CYS A 47 -7.64 -5.31 11.51
N GLU A 48 -7.37 -4.07 11.96
CA GLU A 48 -6.70 -3.83 13.22
C GLU A 48 -7.56 -4.28 14.41
N SER A 49 -8.86 -4.01 14.33
CA SER A 49 -9.84 -4.43 15.34
C SER A 49 -10.05 -5.95 15.32
N LEU A 50 -10.07 -6.55 14.13
CA LEU A 50 -10.25 -7.99 13.93
C LEU A 50 -8.95 -8.79 14.09
N ARG A 51 -7.80 -8.11 14.18
CA ARG A 51 -6.45 -8.68 14.28
C ARG A 51 -6.11 -9.64 13.14
N ASP A 52 -6.55 -9.33 11.94
CA ASP A 52 -6.34 -10.12 10.72
C ASP A 52 -5.66 -9.33 9.59
N CYS A 53 -4.97 -8.24 9.91
CA CYS A 53 -4.25 -7.43 8.92
C CYS A 53 -3.19 -8.23 8.17
N CYS A 54 -3.01 -7.93 6.90
CA CYS A 54 -1.84 -8.41 6.16
C CYS A 54 -0.56 -7.79 6.75
N ALA A 55 0.56 -8.51 6.64
CA ALA A 55 1.82 -8.11 7.26
C ALA A 55 2.34 -6.75 6.75
N ASP A 56 1.97 -6.39 5.52
CA ASP A 56 2.35 -5.15 4.85
C ASP A 56 1.24 -4.09 4.84
N TYR A 57 0.17 -4.28 5.62
CA TYR A 57 -0.97 -3.36 5.68
C TYR A 57 -0.55 -1.92 5.94
N LYS A 58 0.21 -1.66 7.01
CA LYS A 58 0.67 -0.28 7.36
C LYS A 58 1.71 0.29 6.39
N HIS A 59 2.28 -0.54 5.53
CA HIS A 59 3.23 -0.08 4.53
C HIS A 59 2.49 0.56 3.34
N PHE A 60 1.44 -0.11 2.85
CA PHE A 60 0.69 0.31 1.67
C PHE A 60 -0.59 1.08 1.97
N CYS A 61 -1.23 0.87 3.12
CA CYS A 61 -2.47 1.53 3.51
C CYS A 61 -2.17 2.56 4.60
N LEU A 62 -2.24 3.83 4.20
CA LEU A 62 -1.84 4.97 5.00
C LEU A 62 -3.00 5.50 5.84
N ASP A 63 -2.70 5.73 7.12
CA ASP A 63 -3.54 6.51 8.02
C ASP A 63 -3.04 7.96 8.06
N ILE A 64 -3.92 8.91 8.33
CA ILE A 64 -3.61 10.35 8.30
C ILE A 64 -4.26 11.12 9.45
N GLU A 65 -3.71 12.28 9.76
CA GLU A 65 -4.28 13.23 10.72
C GLU A 65 -4.11 14.69 10.24
N PRO A 66 -5.17 15.51 10.19
CA PRO A 66 -6.57 15.15 10.42
C PRO A 66 -7.12 14.22 9.32
N HIS A 67 -8.12 13.41 9.66
CA HIS A 67 -8.76 12.49 8.72
C HIS A 67 -9.75 13.18 7.77
N SER A 68 -10.01 14.46 7.99
CA SER A 68 -10.98 15.26 7.25
C SER A 68 -10.56 16.72 7.11
N GLY A 69 -11.21 17.44 6.20
CA GLY A 69 -11.03 18.88 6.03
C GLY A 69 -12.01 19.46 5.03
N SER A 70 -11.69 20.64 4.47
CA SER A 70 -12.60 21.37 3.57
C SER A 70 -12.43 20.94 2.12
N LEU A 71 -13.55 20.85 1.39
CA LEU A 71 -13.58 20.78 -0.08
C LEU A 71 -12.77 21.88 -0.77
N LEU A 72 -12.63 23.04 -0.12
CA LEU A 72 -11.84 24.16 -0.67
C LEU A 72 -10.33 23.89 -0.71
N GLY A 73 -9.87 22.78 -0.12
CA GLY A 73 -8.46 22.43 -0.03
C GLY A 73 -7.72 23.20 1.06
N GLY A 74 -6.40 23.15 1.01
CA GLY A 74 -5.49 23.83 1.94
C GLY A 74 -5.35 23.15 3.29
N THR A 75 -6.03 22.01 3.52
CA THR A 75 -5.81 21.21 4.72
C THR A 75 -4.48 20.47 4.59
N ASP A 76 -3.54 20.77 5.48
CA ASP A 76 -2.30 20.01 5.69
C ASP A 76 -2.61 18.82 6.60
N PHE A 77 -2.41 17.60 6.09
CA PHE A 77 -2.45 16.39 6.89
C PHE A 77 -1.10 15.70 6.92
N LYS A 78 -0.78 15.12 8.07
CA LYS A 78 0.39 14.26 8.26
C LYS A 78 0.03 12.81 8.04
N ILE A 79 0.97 12.05 7.51
CA ILE A 79 0.87 10.61 7.30
C ILE A 79 1.34 9.90 8.56
N LEU A 80 0.49 9.05 9.12
CA LEU A 80 0.77 8.31 10.35
C LEU A 80 1.49 7.00 10.04
N ASN A 81 2.24 6.50 11.03
CA ASN A 81 2.90 5.19 10.98
C ASN A 81 3.83 4.99 9.77
N ALA A 82 4.34 6.10 9.21
CA ALA A 82 5.23 6.15 8.08
C ALA A 82 6.41 7.10 8.37
N THR A 83 7.60 6.72 7.93
CA THR A 83 8.78 7.57 7.99
C THR A 83 9.39 7.66 6.60
N PHE A 84 9.75 8.87 6.20
CA PHE A 84 10.31 9.19 4.89
C PHE A 84 11.75 9.70 5.05
N GLU A 85 12.53 9.60 3.97
CA GLU A 85 13.85 10.22 3.94
C GLU A 85 13.72 11.74 4.06
N GLN A 86 14.62 12.36 4.80
CA GLN A 86 14.64 13.83 4.92
C GLN A 86 15.08 14.48 3.60
N ASN A 87 14.64 15.71 3.36
CA ASN A 87 14.99 16.53 2.18
C ASN A 87 14.51 15.95 0.83
N ILE A 88 13.49 15.11 0.84
CA ILE A 88 12.75 14.74 -0.37
C ILE A 88 11.41 15.48 -0.41
N ASN A 89 10.93 15.75 -1.62
CA ASN A 89 9.56 16.22 -1.82
C ASN A 89 8.65 15.02 -2.06
N LEU A 90 7.44 15.07 -1.50
CA LEU A 90 6.41 14.08 -1.78
C LEU A 90 5.53 14.56 -2.91
N THR A 91 5.02 13.65 -3.72
CA THR A 91 3.94 13.91 -4.65
C THR A 91 2.69 13.20 -4.14
N CYS A 92 1.64 13.97 -3.84
CA CYS A 92 0.38 13.43 -3.34
C CYS A 92 -0.68 13.53 -4.45
N ARG A 93 -1.28 12.39 -4.78
CA ARG A 93 -2.28 12.26 -5.85
C ARG A 93 -3.65 12.02 -5.26
N PHE A 94 -4.61 12.89 -5.56
CA PHE A 94 -6.00 12.80 -5.10
C PHE A 94 -6.91 12.36 -6.25
N ASN A 95 -7.87 11.50 -5.94
CA ASN A 95 -8.83 10.94 -6.90
C ASN A 95 -8.18 10.35 -8.16
N SER A 96 -6.96 9.81 -8.04
CA SER A 96 -6.12 9.29 -9.15
C SER A 96 -5.69 10.30 -10.23
N GLU A 97 -6.06 11.58 -10.11
CA GLU A 97 -5.85 12.58 -11.18
C GLU A 97 -5.11 13.82 -10.70
N ILE A 98 -5.44 14.34 -9.51
CA ILE A 98 -4.98 15.66 -9.07
C ILE A 98 -3.68 15.50 -8.30
N LEU A 99 -2.58 16.02 -8.86
CA LEU A 99 -1.27 16.02 -8.23
C LEU A 99 -1.06 17.28 -7.40
N THR A 100 -0.48 17.11 -6.22
CA THR A 100 -0.09 18.17 -5.29
C THR A 100 1.31 17.89 -4.75
N GLU A 101 2.01 18.96 -4.35
CA GLU A 101 3.29 18.83 -3.67
C GLU A 101 3.07 18.63 -2.17
N GLY A 102 3.80 17.67 -1.60
CA GLY A 102 3.92 17.42 -0.18
C GLY A 102 5.37 17.54 0.28
N TYR A 103 5.58 17.54 1.59
CA TYR A 103 6.91 17.69 2.18
C TYR A 103 7.13 16.70 3.32
N VAL A 104 8.38 16.57 3.75
CA VAL A 104 8.76 15.75 4.92
C VAL A 104 9.25 16.71 6.00
N ASP A 105 8.72 16.58 7.21
CA ASP A 105 9.12 17.41 8.34
C ASP A 105 10.47 16.97 8.96
N GLU A 106 10.95 17.71 9.96
CA GLU A 106 12.21 17.41 10.64
C GLU A 106 12.21 16.04 11.34
N SER A 107 11.03 15.53 11.69
CA SER A 107 10.84 14.22 12.32
C SER A 107 10.75 13.07 11.30
N GLY A 108 10.84 13.37 10.00
CA GLY A 108 10.69 12.38 8.93
C GLY A 108 9.23 12.02 8.63
N VAL A 109 8.27 12.79 9.12
CA VAL A 109 6.84 12.60 8.88
C VAL A 109 6.46 13.27 7.57
N GLY A 110 5.74 12.54 6.70
CA GLY A 110 5.28 13.06 5.43
C GLY A 110 3.99 13.86 5.58
N HIS A 111 3.90 14.98 4.86
CA HIS A 111 2.76 15.89 4.84
C HIS A 111 2.26 16.07 3.40
N CYS A 112 0.94 16.15 3.25
CA CYS A 112 0.28 16.48 1.99
C CYS A 112 -0.72 17.61 2.21
N ILE A 113 -0.82 18.51 1.24
CA ILE A 113 -1.79 19.60 1.26
C ILE A 113 -2.92 19.26 0.28
N THR A 114 -4.14 19.22 0.80
CA THR A 114 -5.34 18.89 0.01
C THR A 114 -5.63 19.95 -1.07
N PRO A 115 -5.97 19.54 -2.31
CA PRO A 115 -6.36 20.47 -3.36
C PRO A 115 -7.82 20.92 -3.19
N LEU A 116 -8.25 21.87 -4.01
CA LEU A 116 -9.67 22.14 -4.23
C LEU A 116 -10.32 20.93 -4.90
N LEU A 117 -11.38 20.40 -4.28
CA LEU A 117 -12.10 19.22 -4.74
C LEU A 117 -13.58 19.58 -4.98
N TYR A 118 -14.14 19.03 -6.06
CA TYR A 118 -15.55 19.22 -6.42
C TYR A 118 -16.45 18.06 -5.97
N GLU A 119 -15.88 17.08 -5.26
CA GLU A 119 -16.55 15.87 -4.76
C GLU A 119 -16.45 15.81 -3.23
N SER A 120 -17.58 15.58 -2.55
CA SER A 120 -17.66 15.42 -1.10
C SER A 120 -17.64 13.96 -0.66
N GLY A 121 -17.19 13.71 0.57
CA GLY A 121 -17.15 12.35 1.13
C GLY A 121 -15.73 11.76 1.10
N TRP A 122 -15.65 10.44 0.96
CA TRP A 122 -14.37 9.73 1.06
C TRP A 122 -13.58 9.77 -0.24
N ILE A 123 -12.55 10.60 -0.26
CA ILE A 123 -11.64 10.80 -1.39
C ILE A 123 -10.41 9.90 -1.21
N SER A 124 -10.03 9.17 -2.25
CA SER A 124 -8.77 8.41 -2.25
C SER A 124 -7.59 9.35 -2.45
N PHE A 125 -6.48 9.04 -1.78
CA PHE A 125 -5.21 9.67 -2.07
C PHE A 125 -4.09 8.63 -2.13
N GLU A 126 -3.02 8.96 -2.85
CA GLU A 126 -1.81 8.17 -2.99
C GLU A 126 -0.59 9.05 -2.77
N VAL A 127 0.52 8.47 -2.31
CA VAL A 127 1.75 9.20 -2.01
C VAL A 127 2.91 8.55 -2.74
N SER A 128 3.73 9.40 -3.36
CA SER A 128 4.91 9.01 -4.11
C SER A 128 6.13 9.80 -3.64
N THR A 129 7.27 9.13 -3.53
CA THR A 129 8.58 9.74 -3.22
C THR A 129 9.44 9.98 -4.47
N ASP A 130 9.06 9.40 -5.61
CA ASP A 130 9.78 9.50 -6.89
C ASP A 130 8.97 10.23 -7.98
N GLY A 131 7.71 10.57 -7.70
CA GLY A 131 6.78 11.18 -8.65
C GLY A 131 6.22 10.22 -9.71
N VAL A 132 6.56 8.93 -9.65
CA VAL A 132 6.23 7.93 -10.67
C VAL A 132 5.44 6.76 -10.08
N SER A 133 5.87 6.24 -8.92
CA SER A 133 5.26 5.10 -8.24
C SER A 133 4.24 5.53 -7.20
N PHE A 134 3.05 4.96 -7.28
CA PHE A 134 1.91 5.21 -6.38
C PHE A 134 1.33 3.86 -5.94
N ASP A 135 1.95 3.26 -4.93
CA ASP A 135 1.55 1.97 -4.34
C ASP A 135 1.05 2.13 -2.89
N ARG A 136 1.36 3.26 -2.25
CA ARG A 136 0.89 3.65 -0.92
C ARG A 136 -0.32 4.57 -1.06
N SER A 137 -1.43 4.19 -0.43
CA SER A 137 -2.72 4.86 -0.60
C SER A 137 -3.50 4.94 0.71
N GLY A 138 -4.42 5.88 0.79
CA GLY A 138 -5.33 6.03 1.92
C GLY A 138 -6.63 6.72 1.50
N ARG A 139 -7.43 7.09 2.50
CA ARG A 139 -8.67 7.84 2.29
C ARG A 139 -8.71 9.06 3.20
N TRP A 140 -9.21 10.16 2.65
CA TRP A 140 -9.42 11.43 3.35
C TRP A 140 -10.88 11.84 3.17
N LEU A 141 -11.48 12.43 4.20
CA LEU A 141 -12.90 12.83 4.20
C LEU A 141 -13.05 14.33 3.92
N SER A 142 -13.67 14.64 2.79
CA SER A 142 -14.00 16.01 2.40
C SER A 142 -15.38 16.48 2.85
#